data_AF-A0A4U1J699-F1
#
_entry.id   AF-A0A4U1J699-F1
#
_cell.length_a   1.000
_cell.length_b   1.000
_cell.length_c   1.000
_cell.angle_alpha   90.00
_cell.angle_beta   90.00
_cell.angle_gamma   90.00
#
_symmetry.space_group_name_H-M   'P 1'
#
loop_
_entity.id
_entity.type
_entity.pdbx_description
1 polymer ?
#
loop_
_entity_poly.entity_id
_entity_poly.type
_entity_poly.pdbx_seq_one_letter_code
_entity_poly.pdbx_strand_id
1 'polypeptide(L)'
;MADGSRFPQLAPPFAIAGAAAGWLSAGLLANPLVGVTYDEVKPLAALGTTLIGAATGVLLKKLCLGWRYGYEIEAPDPETRSRTDRIGYHVFLVLLAGAAAGALVAGLDGAQGGTLGGAVSGAVSAVLFLPVCLLVLASARRAQRARLGSIVAGSDRRAVWGILAAALSAATLLAALDWPAARMDEVEPPFPALFILLATALVTLVVLAADLRALKRAQVALAPGLQADEEGIAPLVDPSVPRVDLGLGDDIASRLARSAAAYRGRDRAVELVQGNPAQALGALRRAVRRGVTSLALMGVILGAHGLAHARFVTELYVQFRCDTMWPAYTCQNDAFQAIQQAR
;
A
#
# COMPACT_ATOMS: atom_id res chain seq x y z
N MET A 1 -1.76 -23.36 -13.13
CA MET A 1 -1.80 -22.48 -11.94
C MET A 1 -0.56 -21.67 -11.96
N ALA A 2 -0.71 -20.38 -11.70
CA ALA A 2 0.42 -19.56 -11.31
C ALA A 2 1.14 -20.25 -10.13
N ASP A 3 2.39 -20.65 -10.33
CA ASP A 3 3.28 -21.12 -9.28
C ASP A 3 3.11 -20.22 -8.03
N GLY A 4 3.01 -20.79 -6.83
CA GLY A 4 2.76 -20.03 -5.59
C GLY A 4 3.85 -18.98 -5.32
N SER A 5 5.02 -19.15 -5.95
CA SER A 5 6.10 -18.18 -6.05
C SER A 5 5.73 -16.89 -6.79
N ARG A 6 4.70 -16.92 -7.65
CA ARG A 6 4.22 -15.80 -8.47
C ARG A 6 3.44 -14.78 -7.67
N PHE A 7 2.73 -15.23 -6.64
CA PHE A 7 1.88 -14.37 -5.81
C PHE A 7 2.76 -13.57 -4.84
N PRO A 8 2.67 -12.23 -4.82
CA PRO A 8 3.50 -11.40 -3.94
C PRO A 8 3.30 -11.80 -2.47
N GLN A 9 4.37 -11.78 -1.68
CA GLN A 9 4.24 -12.04 -0.25
C GLN A 9 3.45 -10.90 0.40
N LEU A 10 2.25 -11.20 0.91
CA LEU A 10 1.39 -10.22 1.57
C LEU A 10 1.67 -10.08 3.07
N ALA A 11 2.37 -11.04 3.69
CA ALA A 11 2.64 -10.97 5.12
C ALA A 11 3.47 -9.72 5.51
N PRO A 12 4.61 -9.41 4.84
CA PRO A 12 5.39 -8.22 5.19
C PRO A 12 4.62 -6.90 5.07
N PRO A 13 3.92 -6.58 3.96
CA PRO A 13 3.21 -5.30 3.86
C PRO A 13 2.08 -5.17 4.90
N PHE A 14 1.34 -6.25 5.18
CA PHE A 14 0.29 -6.21 6.21
C PHE A 14 0.87 -6.16 7.63
N ALA A 15 2.04 -6.76 7.88
CA ALA A 15 2.74 -6.64 9.16
C ALA A 15 3.14 -5.18 9.44
N ILE A 16 3.72 -4.50 8.46
CA ILE A 16 4.08 -3.08 8.55
C ILE A 16 2.82 -2.22 8.74
N ALA A 17 1.74 -2.51 8.01
CA ALA A 17 0.46 -1.84 8.17
C ALA A 17 -0.07 -1.99 9.61
N GLY A 18 -0.05 -3.21 10.13
CA GLY A 18 -0.46 -3.53 11.48
C GLY A 18 0.37 -2.79 12.52
N ALA A 19 1.70 -2.81 12.40
CA ALA A 19 2.62 -2.09 13.29
C ALA A 19 2.27 -0.60 13.40
N ALA A 20 2.16 0.06 12.25
CA ALA A 20 1.85 1.49 12.18
C ALA A 20 0.44 1.79 12.72
N ALA A 21 -0.56 0.97 12.38
CA ALA A 21 -1.92 1.15 12.87
C ALA A 21 -2.01 0.99 14.39
N GLY A 22 -1.34 -0.01 14.97
CA GLY A 22 -1.30 -0.22 16.42
C GLY A 22 -0.62 0.94 17.14
N TRP A 23 0.53 1.40 16.64
CA TRP A 23 1.24 2.54 17.20
C TRP A 23 0.42 3.84 17.13
N LEU A 24 -0.14 4.16 15.95
CA LEU A 24 -0.94 5.38 15.74
C LEU A 24 -2.23 5.37 16.57
N SER A 25 -2.88 4.21 16.70
CA SER A 25 -4.13 4.09 17.48
C SER A 25 -3.85 4.27 18.97
N ALA A 26 -2.79 3.65 19.50
CA ALA A 26 -2.38 3.85 20.88
C ALA A 26 -1.95 5.31 21.14
N GLY A 27 -1.26 5.95 20.18
CA GLY A 27 -0.95 7.38 20.23
C GLY A 27 -2.18 8.27 20.32
N LEU A 28 -3.17 8.03 19.45
CA LEU A 28 -4.42 8.80 19.45
C LEU A 28 -5.19 8.67 20.77
N LEU A 29 -5.20 7.47 21.37
CA LEU A 29 -5.89 7.27 22.66
C LEU A 29 -5.17 7.91 23.84
N ALA A 30 -3.84 8.10 23.73
CA ALA A 30 -3.02 8.81 24.71
C ALA A 30 -3.12 10.34 24.56
N ASN A 31 -3.72 10.84 23.46
CA ASN A 31 -3.92 12.26 23.25
C ASN A 31 -4.82 12.85 24.36
N PRO A 32 -4.46 13.99 24.99
CA PRO A 32 -5.24 14.61 26.06
C PRO A 32 -6.68 15.01 25.69
N LEU A 33 -6.99 15.14 24.41
CA LEU A 33 -8.35 15.38 23.91
C LEU A 33 -9.24 14.13 23.99
N VAL A 34 -8.63 12.95 23.97
CA VAL A 34 -9.30 11.66 24.05
C VAL A 34 -9.22 11.13 25.48
N GLY A 35 -8.05 11.19 26.11
CA GLY A 35 -7.83 10.97 27.54
C GLY A 35 -8.12 9.54 28.01
N VAL A 36 -7.82 8.52 27.20
CA VAL A 36 -8.19 7.13 27.50
C VAL A 36 -7.02 6.29 28.00
N THR A 37 -5.81 6.42 27.43
CA THR A 37 -4.70 5.46 27.66
C THR A 37 -3.40 6.07 28.19
N TYR A 38 -2.51 5.21 28.73
CA TYR A 38 -1.12 5.55 29.08
C TYR A 38 -0.11 5.29 27.92
N ASP A 39 0.98 6.06 27.87
CA ASP A 39 1.99 6.01 26.79
C ASP A 39 2.75 4.68 26.69
N GLU A 40 2.86 3.91 27.78
CA GLU A 40 3.66 2.68 27.84
C GLU A 40 3.14 1.53 26.95
N VAL A 41 1.88 1.61 26.49
CA VAL A 41 1.22 0.55 25.71
C VAL A 41 1.60 0.58 24.22
N LYS A 42 2.10 1.71 23.70
CA LYS A 42 2.40 1.92 22.26
C LYS A 42 3.27 0.82 21.61
N PRO A 43 4.44 0.43 22.17
CA PRO A 43 5.30 -0.60 21.53
C PRO A 43 4.66 -1.99 21.56
N LEU A 44 3.96 -2.34 22.64
CA LEU A 44 3.28 -3.64 22.76
C LEU A 44 2.10 -3.74 21.78
N ALA A 45 1.31 -2.66 21.67
CA ALA A 45 0.27 -2.54 20.67
C ALA A 45 0.82 -2.74 19.25
N ALA A 46 1.89 -2.02 18.89
CA ALA A 46 2.54 -2.14 17.60
C ALA A 46 3.03 -3.57 17.30
N LEU A 47 3.68 -4.23 18.27
CA LEU A 47 4.15 -5.61 18.10
C LEU A 47 2.99 -6.60 17.89
N GLY A 48 1.95 -6.53 18.71
CA GLY A 48 0.83 -7.46 18.59
C GLY A 48 0.01 -7.24 17.32
N THR A 49 -0.22 -5.98 16.90
CA THR A 49 -0.89 -5.69 15.63
C THR A 49 -0.02 -6.04 14.42
N THR A 50 1.31 -6.03 14.54
CA THR A 50 2.23 -6.56 13.52
C THR A 50 1.96 -8.04 13.25
N LEU A 51 1.82 -8.84 14.31
CA LEU A 51 1.55 -10.27 14.19
C LEU A 51 0.17 -10.55 13.57
N ILE A 52 -0.85 -9.81 14.01
CA ILE A 52 -2.22 -9.91 13.47
C ILE A 52 -2.22 -9.53 11.98
N GLY A 53 -1.55 -8.43 11.61
CA GLY A 53 -1.39 -8.01 10.23
C GLY A 53 -0.68 -9.09 9.38
N ALA A 54 0.46 -9.61 9.86
CA ALA A 54 1.19 -10.66 9.16
C ALA A 54 0.33 -11.90 8.91
N ALA A 55 -0.36 -12.39 9.96
CA ALA A 55 -1.28 -13.52 9.87
C ALA A 55 -2.41 -13.27 8.86
N THR A 56 -2.99 -12.07 8.88
CA THR A 56 -4.02 -11.63 7.94
C THR A 56 -3.50 -11.68 6.49
N GLY A 57 -2.29 -11.17 6.24
CA GLY A 57 -1.65 -11.22 4.93
C GLY A 57 -1.43 -12.66 4.43
N VAL A 58 -1.00 -13.58 5.30
CA VAL A 58 -0.85 -15.01 4.99
C VAL A 58 -2.20 -15.64 4.64
N LEU A 59 -3.22 -15.40 5.45
CA LEU A 59 -4.56 -15.94 5.26
C LEU A 59 -5.22 -15.40 3.99
N LEU A 60 -5.12 -14.09 3.72
CA LEU A 60 -5.60 -13.48 2.47
C LEU A 60 -4.92 -14.08 1.24
N LYS A 61 -3.60 -14.29 1.29
CA LYS A 61 -2.86 -15.00 0.23
C LYS A 61 -3.40 -16.42 0.04
N LYS A 62 -3.61 -17.18 1.13
CA LYS A 62 -4.16 -18.54 1.08
C LYS A 62 -5.57 -18.57 0.50
N LEU A 63 -6.42 -17.61 0.86
CA LEU A 63 -7.78 -17.48 0.32
C LEU A 63 -7.78 -17.16 -1.18
N CYS A 64 -6.86 -16.31 -1.65
CA CYS A 64 -6.71 -16.00 -3.07
C CYS A 64 -6.18 -17.19 -3.89
N LEU A 65 -5.24 -17.96 -3.33
CA LEU A 65 -4.67 -19.14 -4.00
C LEU A 65 -5.60 -20.36 -3.97
N GLY A 66 -6.55 -20.39 -3.04
CA GLY A 66 -7.41 -21.56 -2.81
C GLY A 66 -6.75 -22.61 -1.91
N TRP A 67 -7.58 -23.50 -1.37
CA TRP A 67 -7.10 -24.73 -0.73
C TRP A 67 -6.93 -25.78 -1.82
N ARG A 68 -5.68 -26.13 -2.14
CA ARG A 68 -5.40 -27.25 -3.04
C ARG A 68 -5.04 -28.47 -2.23
N TYR A 69 -5.72 -29.58 -2.53
CA TYR A 69 -5.23 -30.91 -2.21
C TYR A 69 -4.05 -31.22 -3.15
N GLY A 70 -3.02 -31.89 -2.66
CA GLY A 70 -1.77 -32.14 -3.41
C GLY A 70 -1.89 -33.04 -4.66
N TYR A 71 -3.11 -33.35 -5.11
CA TYR A 71 -3.38 -34.39 -6.12
C TYR A 71 -3.87 -33.85 -7.48
N GLU A 72 -4.03 -32.54 -7.69
CA GLU A 72 -4.40 -32.00 -9.01
C GLU A 72 -3.16 -31.80 -9.91
N ILE A 73 -3.01 -32.68 -10.90
CA ILE A 73 -1.86 -32.77 -11.82
C ILE A 73 -1.93 -31.73 -12.97
N GLU A 74 -3.14 -31.29 -13.35
CA GLU A 74 -3.30 -30.33 -14.45
C GLU A 74 -2.94 -28.90 -14.04
N ALA A 75 -2.41 -28.13 -15.01
CA ALA A 75 -2.11 -26.71 -14.85
C ALA A 75 -3.42 -25.93 -14.91
N PRO A 76 -3.96 -25.40 -13.80
CA PRO A 76 -5.29 -24.81 -13.80
C PRO A 76 -5.33 -23.53 -14.61
N ASP A 77 -6.51 -23.37 -15.19
CA ASP A 77 -6.96 -22.25 -15.98
C ASP A 77 -6.84 -20.95 -15.16
N PRO A 78 -6.05 -19.96 -15.63
CA PRO A 78 -5.90 -18.67 -14.97
C PRO A 78 -7.21 -17.87 -14.87
N GLU A 79 -8.26 -18.24 -15.61
CA GLU A 79 -9.56 -17.58 -15.57
C GLU A 79 -10.48 -18.13 -14.47
N THR A 80 -10.28 -19.39 -14.05
CA THR A 80 -11.08 -20.01 -12.99
C THR A 80 -10.70 -19.46 -11.61
N ARG A 81 -11.57 -18.62 -11.03
CA ARG A 81 -11.39 -18.14 -9.66
C ARG A 81 -11.65 -19.27 -8.66
N SER A 82 -10.78 -19.41 -7.67
CA SER A 82 -11.03 -20.30 -6.54
C SER A 82 -12.37 -19.95 -5.88
N ARG A 83 -13.14 -20.96 -5.44
CA ARG A 83 -14.38 -20.77 -4.67
C ARG A 83 -14.15 -19.95 -3.39
N THR A 84 -12.93 -19.96 -2.84
CA THR A 84 -12.53 -19.18 -1.66
C THR A 84 -12.20 -17.72 -1.98
N ASP A 85 -12.01 -17.37 -3.26
CA ASP A 85 -11.73 -15.99 -3.68
C ASP A 85 -13.01 -15.14 -3.82
N ARG A 86 -13.86 -15.18 -2.79
CA ARG A 86 -15.06 -14.33 -2.70
C ARG A 86 -14.74 -13.08 -1.90
N ILE A 87 -15.18 -11.92 -2.40
CA ILE A 87 -14.99 -10.61 -1.74
C ILE A 87 -15.49 -10.66 -0.28
N GLY A 88 -16.61 -11.35 -0.01
CA GLY A 88 -17.15 -11.49 1.34
C GLY A 88 -16.18 -12.11 2.36
N TYR A 89 -15.39 -13.11 1.97
CA TYR A 89 -14.40 -13.71 2.87
C TYR A 89 -13.23 -12.77 3.17
N HIS A 90 -12.79 -11.99 2.17
CA HIS A 90 -11.74 -10.98 2.35
C HIS A 90 -12.21 -9.86 3.27
N VAL A 91 -13.44 -9.37 3.07
CA VAL A 91 -14.06 -8.36 3.95
C VAL A 91 -14.17 -8.88 5.38
N PHE A 92 -14.74 -10.08 5.56
CA PHE A 92 -14.88 -10.70 6.87
C PHE A 92 -13.52 -10.83 7.58
N LEU A 93 -12.49 -11.31 6.89
CA LEU A 93 -11.17 -11.50 7.48
C LEU A 93 -10.53 -10.16 7.89
N VAL A 94 -10.69 -9.09 7.10
CA VAL A 94 -10.20 -7.76 7.45
C VAL A 94 -10.93 -7.20 8.67
N LEU A 95 -12.25 -7.37 8.74
CA LEU A 95 -13.04 -6.96 9.92
C LEU A 95 -12.64 -7.73 11.17
N LEU A 96 -12.42 -9.05 11.04
CA LEU A 96 -11.95 -9.90 12.14
C LEU A 96 -10.56 -9.50 12.62
N ALA A 97 -9.65 -9.17 11.69
CA ALA A 97 -8.32 -8.67 12.02
C ALA A 97 -8.39 -7.32 12.76
N GLY A 98 -9.25 -6.41 12.30
CA GLY A 98 -9.55 -5.15 12.99
C GLY A 98 -10.08 -5.37 14.40
N ALA A 99 -11.05 -6.27 14.55
CA ALA A 99 -11.61 -6.62 15.85
C ALA A 99 -10.55 -7.20 16.80
N ALA A 100 -9.72 -8.12 16.32
CA ALA A 100 -8.62 -8.69 17.10
C ALA A 100 -7.60 -7.62 17.53
N ALA A 101 -7.23 -6.71 16.62
CA ALA A 101 -6.32 -5.62 16.92
C ALA A 101 -6.89 -4.65 17.97
N GLY A 102 -8.16 -4.26 17.83
CA GLY A 102 -8.83 -3.38 18.79
C GLY A 102 -9.02 -4.03 20.17
N ALA A 103 -9.37 -5.33 20.20
CA ALA A 103 -9.47 -6.09 21.45
C ALA A 103 -8.13 -6.18 22.17
N LEU A 104 -7.04 -6.39 21.42
CA LEU A 104 -5.68 -6.42 21.95
C LEU A 104 -5.31 -5.07 22.58
N VAL A 105 -5.49 -3.96 21.85
CA VAL A 105 -5.15 -2.61 22.35
C VAL A 105 -5.96 -2.27 23.60
N ALA A 106 -7.27 -2.51 23.59
CA ALA A 106 -8.12 -2.27 24.76
C ALA A 106 -7.77 -3.17 25.96
N GLY A 107 -7.38 -4.41 25.70
CA GLY A 107 -6.95 -5.35 26.74
C GLY A 107 -5.63 -4.96 27.40
N LEU A 108 -4.68 -4.42 26.64
CA LEU A 108 -3.41 -3.93 27.16
C LEU A 108 -3.57 -2.66 28.01
N ASP A 109 -4.54 -1.81 27.65
CA ASP A 109 -4.79 -0.55 28.34
C ASP A 109 -5.67 -0.69 29.60
N GLY A 110 -6.41 -1.81 29.73
CA GLY A 110 -7.38 -1.97 30.81
C GLY A 110 -8.58 -1.03 30.69
N ALA A 111 -8.92 -0.61 29.47
CA ALA A 111 -10.00 0.33 29.20
C ALA A 111 -11.33 -0.09 29.84
N GLN A 112 -12.09 0.87 30.40
CA GLN A 112 -13.35 0.60 31.12
C GLN A 112 -14.43 -0.10 30.25
N GLY A 113 -14.39 0.10 28.93
CA GLY A 113 -15.28 -0.57 27.97
C GLY A 113 -14.92 -2.04 27.69
N GLY A 114 -13.82 -2.53 28.27
CA GLY A 114 -13.32 -3.89 28.13
C GLY A 114 -12.86 -4.25 26.72
N THR A 115 -12.41 -5.50 26.58
CA THR A 115 -11.94 -6.07 25.30
C THR A 115 -13.01 -6.11 24.22
N LEU A 116 -14.29 -6.23 24.60
CA LEU A 116 -15.41 -6.22 23.67
C LEU A 116 -15.61 -4.86 23.00
N GLY A 117 -15.55 -3.76 23.76
CA GLY A 117 -15.63 -2.40 23.22
C GLY A 117 -14.48 -2.12 22.25
N GLY A 118 -13.27 -2.54 22.62
CA GLY A 118 -12.10 -2.50 21.74
C GLY A 118 -12.30 -3.29 20.45
N ALA A 119 -12.87 -4.49 20.53
CA ALA A 119 -13.15 -5.33 19.36
C ALA A 119 -14.12 -4.66 18.38
N VAL A 120 -15.22 -4.08 18.89
CA VAL A 120 -16.20 -3.39 18.05
C VAL A 120 -15.58 -2.16 17.40
N SER A 121 -14.86 -1.33 18.17
CA SER A 121 -14.15 -0.16 17.64
C SER A 121 -13.11 -0.53 16.58
N GLY A 122 -12.36 -1.60 16.80
CA GLY A 122 -11.39 -2.12 15.84
C GLY A 122 -12.04 -2.63 14.55
N ALA A 123 -13.18 -3.31 14.64
CA ALA A 123 -13.94 -3.76 13.48
C ALA A 123 -14.48 -2.57 12.66
N VAL A 124 -15.03 -1.56 13.32
CA VAL A 124 -15.51 -0.32 12.68
C VAL A 124 -14.36 0.41 12.01
N SER A 125 -13.22 0.54 12.69
CA SER A 125 -12.02 1.18 12.14
C SER A 125 -11.51 0.44 10.90
N ALA A 126 -11.56 -0.90 10.89
CA ALA A 126 -11.17 -1.70 9.74
C ALA A 126 -12.04 -1.46 8.49
N VAL A 127 -13.29 -1.01 8.64
CA VAL A 127 -14.15 -0.62 7.50
C VAL A 127 -13.48 0.47 6.66
N LEU A 128 -12.83 1.45 7.30
CA LEU A 128 -12.12 2.54 6.61
C LEU A 128 -10.92 2.02 5.80
N PHE A 129 -10.34 0.89 6.20
CA PHE A 129 -9.21 0.26 5.51
C PHE A 129 -9.62 -0.78 4.45
N LEU A 130 -10.90 -1.18 4.38
CA LEU A 130 -11.38 -2.14 3.38
C LEU A 130 -11.03 -1.74 1.93
N PRO A 131 -11.22 -0.48 1.48
CA PRO A 131 -10.86 -0.10 0.12
C PRO A 131 -9.37 -0.32 -0.18
N VAL A 132 -8.50 -0.03 0.79
CA VAL A 132 -7.05 -0.22 0.67
C VAL A 132 -6.71 -1.70 0.55
N CYS A 133 -7.24 -2.54 1.44
CA CYS A 133 -7.03 -3.98 1.41
C CYS A 133 -7.50 -4.60 0.07
N LEU A 134 -8.68 -4.20 -0.40
CA LEU A 134 -9.22 -4.69 -1.68
C LEU A 134 -8.36 -4.24 -2.88
N LEU A 135 -7.83 -3.00 -2.87
CA LEU A 135 -6.91 -2.52 -3.91
C LEU A 135 -5.57 -3.27 -3.90
N VAL A 136 -5.05 -3.63 -2.72
CA VAL A 136 -3.85 -4.46 -2.57
C VAL A 136 -4.11 -5.86 -3.15
N LEU A 137 -5.23 -6.50 -2.80
CA LEU A 137 -5.59 -7.81 -3.33
C LEU A 137 -5.83 -7.78 -4.84
N ALA A 138 -6.51 -6.75 -5.35
CA ALA A 138 -6.72 -6.58 -6.78
C ALA A 138 -5.38 -6.43 -7.53
N SER A 139 -4.43 -5.69 -6.96
CA SER A 139 -3.08 -5.53 -7.54
C SER A 139 -2.28 -6.84 -7.50
N ALA A 140 -2.35 -7.58 -6.39
CA ALA A 140 -1.72 -8.89 -6.27
C ALA A 140 -2.28 -9.90 -7.30
N ARG A 141 -3.60 -9.89 -7.53
CA ARG A 141 -4.24 -10.73 -8.56
C ARG A 141 -3.87 -10.31 -9.98
N ARG A 142 -3.74 -9.01 -10.26
CA ARG A 142 -3.23 -8.53 -11.56
C ARG A 142 -1.80 -9.00 -11.80
N ALA A 143 -0.93 -8.90 -10.79
CA ALA A 143 0.45 -9.36 -10.86
C ALA A 143 0.57 -10.87 -11.16
N GLN A 144 -0.43 -11.67 -10.78
CA GLN A 144 -0.48 -13.10 -11.11
C GLN A 144 -0.94 -13.42 -12.53
N ARG A 145 -1.86 -12.61 -13.08
CA ARG A 145 -2.38 -12.80 -14.43
C ARG A 145 -1.33 -12.50 -15.49
N ALA A 146 -0.49 -11.51 -15.23
CA ALA A 146 0.63 -11.21 -16.11
C ALA A 146 1.68 -12.34 -16.06
N ARG A 147 2.26 -12.66 -17.22
CA ARG A 147 3.36 -13.62 -17.33
C ARG A 147 4.53 -13.23 -16.42
N LEU A 148 5.15 -14.23 -15.78
CA LEU A 148 6.27 -14.03 -14.87
C LEU A 148 7.44 -13.34 -15.59
N GLY A 149 8.04 -12.35 -14.92
CA GLY A 149 9.17 -11.62 -15.49
C GLY A 149 8.78 -10.52 -16.48
N SER A 150 7.51 -10.41 -16.84
CA SER A 150 7.04 -9.35 -17.72
C SER A 150 7.13 -7.96 -17.08
N ILE A 151 7.21 -6.94 -17.93
CA ILE A 151 7.33 -5.54 -17.50
C ILE A 151 6.12 -5.12 -16.66
N VAL A 152 4.90 -5.50 -17.07
CA VAL A 152 3.67 -5.16 -16.36
C VAL A 152 3.55 -5.93 -15.04
N ALA A 153 3.90 -7.22 -14.98
CA ALA A 153 3.90 -7.99 -13.73
C ALA A 153 4.78 -7.32 -12.65
N GLY A 154 5.95 -6.81 -13.04
CA GLY A 154 6.81 -6.06 -12.13
C GLY A 154 6.16 -4.79 -11.58
N SER A 155 5.43 -4.05 -12.42
CA SER A 155 4.72 -2.83 -11.98
C SER A 155 3.54 -3.14 -11.06
N ASP A 156 2.76 -4.19 -11.34
CA ASP A 156 1.66 -4.62 -10.47
C ASP A 156 2.15 -5.13 -9.10
N ARG A 157 3.33 -5.76 -9.02
CA ARG A 157 3.95 -6.13 -7.73
C ARG A 157 4.34 -4.90 -6.92
N ARG A 158 4.92 -3.88 -7.57
CA ARG A 158 5.26 -2.60 -6.91
C ARG A 158 4.03 -1.80 -6.49
N ALA A 159 2.90 -1.98 -7.19
CA ALA A 159 1.63 -1.34 -6.84
C ALA A 159 1.17 -1.65 -5.42
N VAL A 160 1.41 -2.88 -4.93
CA VAL A 160 1.08 -3.27 -3.55
C VAL A 160 1.76 -2.34 -2.54
N TRP A 161 3.06 -2.12 -2.71
CA TRP A 161 3.84 -1.22 -1.86
C TRP A 161 3.43 0.24 -2.01
N GLY A 162 3.14 0.70 -3.24
CA GLY A 162 2.66 2.07 -3.46
C GLY A 162 1.30 2.36 -2.82
N ILE A 163 0.36 1.41 -2.88
CA ILE A 163 -0.96 1.54 -2.23
C ILE A 163 -0.80 1.56 -0.71
N LEU A 164 0.03 0.66 -0.16
CA LEU A 164 0.28 0.63 1.27
C LEU A 164 0.95 1.93 1.76
N ALA A 165 1.96 2.41 1.04
CA ALA A 165 2.67 3.64 1.39
C ALA A 165 1.70 4.84 1.43
N ALA A 166 0.81 4.95 0.44
CA ALA A 166 -0.21 6.00 0.43
C ALA A 166 -1.19 5.90 1.61
N ALA A 167 -1.66 4.69 1.94
CA ALA A 167 -2.55 4.47 3.07
C ALA A 167 -1.89 4.79 4.41
N LEU A 168 -0.63 4.36 4.59
CA LEU A 168 0.16 4.66 5.78
C LEU A 168 0.43 6.15 5.93
N SER A 169 0.77 6.85 4.84
CA SER A 169 0.88 8.31 4.88
C SER A 169 -0.43 8.96 5.29
N ALA A 170 -1.58 8.52 4.77
CA ALA A 170 -2.86 9.09 5.15
C ALA A 170 -3.18 8.85 6.64
N ALA A 171 -2.83 7.67 7.17
CA ALA A 171 -3.01 7.34 8.57
C ALA A 171 -2.20 8.23 9.53
N THR A 172 -1.05 8.77 9.09
CA THR A 172 -0.25 9.67 9.94
C THR A 172 -0.95 10.98 10.28
N LEU A 173 -2.00 11.37 9.52
CA LEU A 173 -2.82 12.53 9.84
C LEU A 173 -3.46 12.46 11.24
N LEU A 174 -3.69 11.26 11.77
CA LEU A 174 -4.21 11.11 13.13
C LEU A 174 -3.24 11.71 14.16
N ALA A 175 -1.94 11.47 13.98
CA ALA A 175 -0.90 12.03 14.84
C ALA A 175 -0.67 13.53 14.62
N ALA A 176 -1.27 14.14 13.59
CA ALA A 176 -1.22 15.59 13.45
C ALA A 176 -1.97 16.31 14.60
N LEU A 177 -2.94 15.63 15.23
CA LEU A 177 -3.68 16.15 16.38
C LEU A 177 -2.82 16.26 17.65
N ASP A 178 -1.67 15.59 17.70
CA ASP A 178 -0.76 15.62 18.86
C ASP A 178 0.13 16.87 18.86
N TRP A 179 0.31 17.55 17.72
CA TRP A 179 1.22 18.71 17.61
C TRP A 179 0.91 19.86 18.57
N PRO A 180 -0.35 20.29 18.75
CA PRO A 180 -0.67 21.36 19.69
C PRO A 180 -0.38 20.99 21.14
N ALA A 181 -0.75 19.77 21.56
CA ALA A 181 -0.48 19.26 22.90
C ALA A 181 1.03 19.09 23.14
N ALA A 182 1.78 18.60 22.14
CA ALA A 182 3.23 18.45 22.23
C ALA A 182 3.98 19.78 22.40
N ARG A 183 3.42 20.89 21.90
CA ARG A 183 3.99 22.22 22.13
C ARG A 183 3.82 22.75 23.55
N MET A 184 2.84 22.21 24.26
CA MET A 184 2.55 22.55 25.64
C MET A 184 3.23 21.55 26.60
N ASP A 185 4.14 20.72 26.08
CA ASP A 185 4.81 19.63 26.79
C ASP A 185 3.84 18.65 27.47
N GLU A 186 2.59 18.53 26.95
CA GLU A 186 1.59 17.59 27.49
C GLU A 186 1.78 16.16 26.94
N VAL A 187 2.35 16.04 25.74
CA VAL A 187 2.65 14.76 25.09
C VAL A 187 3.96 14.82 24.33
N GLU A 188 4.56 13.66 24.07
CA GLU A 188 5.73 13.60 23.20
C GLU A 188 5.38 14.06 21.76
N PRO A 189 6.28 14.80 21.09
CA PRO A 189 6.07 15.16 19.69
C PRO A 189 5.93 13.92 18.81
N PRO A 190 5.02 13.91 17.82
CA PRO A 190 4.73 12.76 16.97
C PRO A 190 5.79 12.52 15.88
N PHE A 191 7.09 12.61 16.22
CA PHE A 191 8.20 12.37 15.30
C PHE A 191 8.13 10.99 14.60
N PRO A 192 7.73 9.88 15.25
CA PRO A 192 7.59 8.61 14.55
C PRO A 192 6.60 8.67 13.38
N ALA A 193 5.50 9.42 13.50
CA ALA A 193 4.56 9.62 12.42
C ALA A 193 5.19 10.39 11.24
N LEU A 194 6.00 11.42 11.51
CA LEU A 194 6.77 12.11 10.46
C LEU A 194 7.78 11.17 9.78
N PHE A 195 8.49 10.33 10.54
CA PHE A 195 9.41 9.35 9.95
C PHE A 195 8.69 8.32 9.08
N ILE A 196 7.50 7.85 9.49
CA ILE A 196 6.65 6.99 8.66
C ILE A 196 6.24 7.72 7.36
N LEU A 197 5.82 8.98 7.44
CA LEU A 197 5.46 9.80 6.27
C LEU A 197 6.65 9.97 5.30
N LEU A 198 7.84 10.26 5.81
CA LEU A 198 9.05 10.40 4.99
C LEU A 198 9.48 9.06 4.38
N ALA A 199 9.43 7.97 5.13
CA ALA A 199 9.75 6.64 4.65
C ALA A 199 8.78 6.19 3.54
N THR A 200 7.48 6.43 3.71
CA THR A 200 6.46 6.11 2.70
C THR A 200 6.59 6.98 1.44
N ALA A 201 6.97 8.25 1.59
CA ALA A 201 7.32 9.11 0.45
C ALA A 201 8.53 8.58 -0.31
N LEU A 202 9.58 8.14 0.39
CA LEU A 202 10.77 7.53 -0.24
C LEU A 202 10.42 6.24 -0.98
N VAL A 203 9.64 5.33 -0.37
CA VAL A 203 9.16 4.11 -1.03
C VAL A 203 8.36 4.45 -2.29
N THR A 204 7.48 5.45 -2.23
CA THR A 204 6.67 5.90 -3.37
C THR A 204 7.53 6.48 -4.49
N LEU A 205 8.57 7.25 -4.17
CA LEU A 205 9.54 7.76 -5.14
C LEU A 205 10.29 6.62 -5.84
N VAL A 206 10.74 5.61 -5.08
CA VAL A 206 11.43 4.44 -5.65
C VAL A 206 10.49 3.64 -6.57
N VAL A 207 9.23 3.43 -6.16
CA VAL A 207 8.21 2.76 -6.99
C VAL A 207 7.93 3.55 -8.26
N LEU A 208 7.73 4.87 -8.15
CA LEU A 208 7.49 5.75 -9.29
C LEU A 208 8.67 5.75 -10.27
N ALA A 209 9.90 5.84 -9.77
CA ALA A 209 11.10 5.77 -10.60
C ALA A 209 11.21 4.42 -11.34
N ALA A 210 10.89 3.31 -10.67
CA ALA A 210 10.88 1.99 -11.28
C ALA A 210 9.77 1.86 -12.36
N ASP A 211 8.60 2.45 -12.13
CA ASP A 211 7.49 2.46 -13.09
C ASP A 211 7.78 3.36 -14.30
N LEU A 212 8.44 4.51 -14.11
CA LEU A 212 8.93 5.34 -15.21
C LEU A 212 9.99 4.60 -16.06
N ARG A 213 10.92 3.89 -15.42
CA ARG A 213 11.90 3.04 -16.13
C ARG A 213 11.22 1.89 -16.88
N ALA A 214 10.18 1.29 -16.32
CA ALA A 214 9.40 0.26 -16.97
C ALA A 214 8.65 0.81 -18.20
N LEU A 215 8.02 1.98 -18.07
CA LEU A 215 7.36 2.68 -19.17
C LEU A 215 8.34 3.03 -20.29
N LYS A 216 9.50 3.61 -19.96
CA LYS A 216 10.53 3.94 -20.94
C LYS A 216 11.03 2.69 -21.67
N ARG A 217 11.28 1.59 -20.95
CA ARG A 217 11.69 0.31 -21.56
C ARG A 217 10.62 -0.22 -22.52
N ALA A 218 9.34 -0.19 -22.12
CA ALA A 218 8.25 -0.61 -22.99
C ALA A 218 8.16 0.27 -24.26
N GLN A 219 8.30 1.59 -24.13
CA GLN A 219 8.31 2.50 -25.27
C GLN A 219 9.46 2.24 -26.24
N VAL A 220 10.66 1.94 -25.73
CA VAL A 220 11.84 1.61 -26.56
C VAL A 220 11.66 0.26 -27.26
N ALA A 221 11.11 -0.74 -26.57
CA ALA A 221 10.79 -2.03 -27.18
C ALA A 221 9.78 -1.87 -28.34
N LEU A 222 8.85 -0.91 -28.20
CA LEU A 222 7.82 -0.58 -29.18
C LEU A 222 8.25 0.44 -30.24
N ALA A 223 9.56 0.68 -30.41
CA ALA A 223 10.07 1.55 -31.47
C ALA A 223 9.64 1.07 -32.88
N PRO A 224 9.58 1.98 -33.88
CA PRO A 224 9.14 1.66 -35.23
C PRO A 224 9.85 0.45 -35.83
N GLY A 225 9.15 -0.33 -36.65
CA GLY A 225 9.70 -1.51 -37.33
C GLY A 225 9.34 -2.86 -36.70
N LEU A 226 8.45 -2.88 -35.70
CA LEU A 226 7.75 -4.09 -35.30
C LEU A 226 6.74 -4.48 -36.37
N GLN A 227 6.81 -5.72 -36.84
CA GLN A 227 5.79 -6.33 -37.69
C GLN A 227 4.99 -7.29 -36.82
N ALA A 228 3.66 -7.22 -36.92
CA ALA A 228 2.81 -8.23 -36.30
C ALA A 228 3.03 -9.54 -37.08
N ASP A 229 3.30 -10.64 -36.37
CA ASP A 229 3.28 -11.95 -37.03
C ASP A 229 1.84 -12.25 -37.45
N GLU A 230 1.63 -12.51 -38.73
CA GLU A 230 0.35 -13.02 -39.23
C GLU A 230 0.10 -14.43 -38.66
N GLU A 231 -1.08 -14.63 -38.09
CA GLU A 231 -1.50 -15.91 -37.51
C GLU A 231 -1.35 -17.05 -38.54
N GLY A 232 -0.43 -17.98 -38.28
CA GLY A 232 -0.30 -19.21 -39.07
C GLY A 232 1.13 -19.59 -39.46
N ILE A 233 2.06 -18.63 -39.42
CA ILE A 233 3.49 -18.93 -39.60
C ILE A 233 4.12 -18.82 -38.21
N ALA A 234 3.97 -19.84 -37.36
CA ALA A 234 4.82 -19.94 -36.18
C ALA A 234 6.24 -20.18 -36.69
N PRO A 235 7.13 -19.18 -36.70
CA PRO A 235 8.48 -19.42 -37.14
C PRO A 235 9.05 -20.45 -36.17
N LEU A 236 9.94 -21.33 -36.63
CA LEU A 236 10.88 -22.00 -35.74
C LEU A 236 11.70 -20.89 -35.08
N VAL A 237 11.16 -20.31 -34.01
CA VAL A 237 11.76 -19.20 -33.29
C VAL A 237 13.01 -19.75 -32.64
N ASP A 238 14.15 -19.31 -33.15
CA ASP A 238 15.44 -19.56 -32.56
C ASP A 238 15.39 -19.10 -31.09
N PRO A 239 15.55 -20.00 -30.11
CA PRO A 239 15.47 -19.67 -28.69
C PRO A 239 16.55 -18.67 -28.25
N SER A 240 17.55 -18.40 -29.09
CA SER A 240 18.57 -17.37 -28.85
C SER A 240 18.10 -15.93 -29.11
N VAL A 241 16.94 -15.73 -29.75
CA VAL A 241 16.43 -14.37 -30.02
C VAL A 241 15.92 -13.74 -28.71
N PRO A 242 16.45 -12.56 -28.31
CA PRO A 242 15.99 -11.84 -27.13
C PRO A 242 14.48 -11.59 -27.16
N ARG A 243 13.80 -11.92 -26.06
CA ARG A 243 12.36 -11.75 -25.90
C ARG A 243 12.05 -10.70 -24.85
N VAL A 244 11.25 -9.71 -25.21
CA VAL A 244 10.68 -8.72 -24.30
C VAL A 244 9.20 -9.03 -24.09
N ASP A 245 8.85 -9.51 -22.90
CA ASP A 245 7.47 -9.78 -22.53
C ASP A 245 6.83 -8.56 -21.85
N LEU A 246 5.82 -8.00 -22.48
CA LEU A 246 5.00 -6.92 -21.95
C LEU A 246 4.03 -7.43 -20.87
N GLY A 247 3.59 -8.69 -20.96
CA GLY A 247 2.81 -9.39 -19.93
C GLY A 247 1.30 -9.30 -20.04
N LEU A 248 0.74 -8.57 -21.01
CA LEU A 248 -0.70 -8.48 -21.27
C LEU A 248 -0.98 -8.82 -22.72
N GLY A 249 -1.99 -9.64 -23.02
CA GLY A 249 -2.31 -10.12 -24.37
C GLY A 249 -1.36 -11.20 -24.88
N ASP A 250 -1.72 -11.86 -25.98
CA ASP A 250 -0.95 -12.98 -26.54
C ASP A 250 -0.29 -12.68 -27.89
N ASP A 251 -0.49 -11.46 -28.40
CA ASP A 251 0.12 -10.95 -29.61
C ASP A 251 1.66 -11.14 -29.60
N ILE A 252 2.23 -11.59 -30.71
CA ILE A 252 3.68 -11.66 -30.91
C ILE A 252 4.03 -10.71 -32.05
N ALA A 253 4.91 -9.76 -31.78
CA ALA A 253 5.46 -8.87 -32.78
C ALA A 253 6.97 -9.10 -32.87
N SER A 254 7.49 -9.21 -34.09
CA SER A 254 8.91 -9.41 -34.33
C SER A 254 9.54 -8.13 -34.89
N ARG A 255 10.74 -7.79 -34.41
CA ARG A 255 11.59 -6.80 -35.07
C ARG A 255 12.51 -7.52 -36.02
N LEU A 256 12.32 -7.30 -37.32
CA LEU A 256 13.09 -7.93 -38.36
C LEU A 256 14.30 -7.07 -38.74
N ALA A 257 15.51 -7.64 -38.71
CA ALA A 257 16.65 -7.05 -39.42
C ALA A 257 16.57 -7.47 -40.88
N ARG A 258 16.42 -6.46 -41.76
CA ARG A 258 16.47 -6.68 -43.21
C ARG A 258 17.87 -7.10 -43.60
N SER A 259 17.98 -8.24 -44.26
CA SER A 259 19.25 -8.67 -44.82
C SER A 259 19.64 -7.79 -46.01
N ALA A 260 20.88 -7.30 -46.04
CA ALA A 260 21.38 -6.51 -47.16
C ALA A 260 21.60 -7.37 -48.44
N ALA A 261 21.57 -8.70 -48.34
CA ALA A 261 21.82 -9.60 -49.47
C ALA A 261 20.54 -9.83 -50.29
N ALA A 262 20.43 -9.11 -51.41
CA ALA A 262 19.23 -9.04 -52.25
C ALA A 262 18.70 -10.38 -52.82
N TYR A 263 19.50 -11.45 -52.86
CA TYR A 263 19.10 -12.71 -53.53
C TYR A 263 19.00 -13.94 -52.62
N ARG A 264 19.46 -13.87 -51.36
CA ARG A 264 19.43 -15.03 -50.41
C ARG A 264 19.23 -14.63 -48.95
N GLY A 265 19.10 -13.34 -48.64
CA GLY A 265 18.86 -12.88 -47.30
C GLY A 265 17.44 -13.18 -46.84
N ARG A 266 17.27 -14.02 -45.81
CA ARG A 266 16.01 -14.07 -45.06
C ARG A 266 16.05 -13.01 -43.98
N ASP A 267 14.95 -12.28 -43.82
CA ASP A 267 14.77 -11.39 -42.67
C ASP A 267 14.89 -12.21 -41.39
N ARG A 268 15.75 -11.76 -40.47
CA ARG A 268 15.98 -12.44 -39.20
C ARG A 268 15.33 -11.62 -38.09
N ALA A 269 14.53 -12.29 -37.25
CA ALA A 269 14.05 -11.68 -36.02
C ALA A 269 15.24 -11.37 -35.09
N VAL A 270 15.39 -10.10 -34.72
CA VAL A 270 16.41 -9.61 -33.78
C VAL A 270 15.86 -9.53 -32.37
N GLU A 271 14.56 -9.27 -32.24
CA GLU A 271 13.88 -9.10 -30.97
C GLU A 271 12.43 -9.53 -31.14
N LEU A 272 11.91 -10.27 -30.16
CA LEU A 272 10.51 -10.65 -30.09
C LEU A 272 9.84 -9.91 -28.96
N VAL A 273 8.81 -9.15 -29.28
CA VAL A 273 7.96 -8.47 -28.30
C VAL A 273 6.69 -9.28 -28.14
N GLN A 274 6.42 -9.74 -26.93
CA GLN A 274 5.20 -10.50 -26.63
C GLN A 274 4.23 -9.64 -25.80
N GLY A 275 2.98 -9.62 -26.23
CA GLY A 275 1.87 -8.93 -25.58
C GLY A 275 1.37 -7.71 -26.35
N ASN A 276 0.15 -7.29 -26.03
CA ASN A 276 -0.55 -6.16 -26.62
C ASN A 276 0.08 -4.82 -26.18
N PRO A 277 0.68 -4.05 -27.11
CA PRO A 277 1.38 -2.80 -26.81
C PRO A 277 0.51 -1.75 -26.14
N ALA A 278 -0.72 -1.56 -26.65
CA ALA A 278 -1.63 -0.52 -26.19
C ALA A 278 -2.09 -0.78 -24.76
N GLN A 279 -2.42 -2.04 -24.43
CA GLN A 279 -2.82 -2.44 -23.07
C GLN A 279 -1.66 -2.28 -22.09
N ALA A 280 -0.45 -2.72 -22.46
CA ALA A 280 0.74 -2.62 -21.62
C ALA A 280 1.13 -1.16 -21.31
N LEU A 281 1.20 -0.30 -22.34
CA LEU A 281 1.48 1.12 -22.15
C LEU A 281 0.38 1.82 -21.35
N GLY A 282 -0.88 1.49 -21.58
CA GLY A 282 -2.01 2.00 -20.80
C GLY A 282 -1.91 1.64 -19.32
N ALA A 283 -1.54 0.39 -19.00
CA ALA A 283 -1.31 -0.06 -17.63
C ALA A 283 -0.15 0.68 -16.96
N LEU A 284 1.00 0.80 -17.63
CA LEU A 284 2.18 1.48 -17.09
C LEU A 284 1.94 2.99 -16.87
N ARG A 285 1.21 3.66 -17.78
CA ARG A 285 0.82 5.07 -17.59
C ARG A 285 -0.08 5.26 -16.37
N ARG A 286 -1.04 4.35 -16.13
CA ARG A 286 -1.88 4.39 -14.92
C ARG A 286 -1.04 4.19 -13.65
N ALA A 287 -0.04 3.30 -13.68
CA ALA A 287 0.87 3.10 -12.56
C ALA A 287 1.66 4.37 -12.22
N VAL A 288 2.21 5.04 -13.24
CA VAL A 288 2.90 6.34 -13.07
C VAL A 288 1.97 7.41 -12.52
N ARG A 289 0.75 7.56 -13.08
CA ARG A 289 -0.25 8.53 -12.59
C ARG A 289 -0.57 8.31 -11.11
N ARG A 290 -0.77 7.05 -10.70
CA ARG A 290 -1.00 6.70 -9.30
C ARG A 290 0.17 7.14 -8.41
N GLY A 291 1.41 6.87 -8.82
CA GLY A 291 2.59 7.31 -8.06
C GLY A 291 2.66 8.83 -7.88
N VAL A 292 2.37 9.59 -8.95
CA VAL A 292 2.30 11.06 -8.88
C VAL A 292 1.19 11.52 -7.93
N THR A 293 -0.02 10.95 -8.02
CA THR A 293 -1.13 11.31 -7.13
C THR A 293 -0.83 10.97 -5.67
N SER A 294 -0.15 9.85 -5.41
CA SER A 294 0.27 9.47 -4.05
C SER A 294 1.27 10.48 -3.46
N LEU A 295 2.25 10.94 -4.24
CA LEU A 295 3.20 11.97 -3.78
C LEU A 295 2.53 13.31 -3.53
N ALA A 296 1.58 13.71 -4.39
CA ALA A 296 0.80 14.93 -4.17
C ALA A 296 0.01 14.85 -2.86
N LEU A 297 -0.65 13.72 -2.59
CA LEU A 297 -1.36 13.47 -1.33
C LEU A 297 -0.40 13.54 -0.13
N MET A 298 0.77 12.92 -0.21
CA MET A 298 1.79 12.99 0.85
C MET A 298 2.27 14.42 1.10
N GLY A 299 2.38 15.25 0.06
CA GLY A 299 2.68 16.68 0.19
C GLY A 299 1.59 17.43 0.96
N VAL A 300 0.31 17.15 0.69
CA VAL A 300 -0.82 17.72 1.45
C VAL A 300 -0.77 17.29 2.91
N ILE A 301 -0.49 16.01 3.18
CA ILE A 301 -0.39 15.47 4.54
C ILE A 301 0.77 16.10 5.31
N LEU A 302 1.94 16.25 4.67
CA LEU A 302 3.08 16.94 5.26
C LEU A 302 2.74 18.40 5.58
N GLY A 303 2.04 19.08 4.67
CA GLY A 303 1.50 20.42 4.88
C GLY A 303 0.54 20.47 6.08
N ALA A 304 -0.32 19.47 6.24
CA ALA A 304 -1.22 19.37 7.38
C ALA A 304 -0.48 19.19 8.72
N HIS A 305 0.59 18.37 8.77
CA HIS A 305 1.45 18.31 9.96
C HIS A 305 2.13 19.65 10.25
N GLY A 306 2.62 20.36 9.22
CA GLY A 306 3.20 21.69 9.37
C GLY A 306 2.19 22.72 9.88
N LEU A 307 0.96 22.69 9.38
CA LEU A 307 -0.13 23.55 9.80
C LEU A 307 -0.56 23.26 11.24
N ALA A 308 -0.68 21.98 11.61
CA ALA A 308 -1.01 21.57 12.98
C ALA A 308 0.07 21.99 13.98
N HIS A 309 1.33 22.10 13.51
CA HIS A 309 2.42 22.70 14.25
C HIS A 309 2.45 24.24 14.14
N ALA A 310 1.43 24.95 13.66
CA ALA A 310 1.43 26.42 13.63
C ALA A 310 0.98 27.00 14.99
N ARG A 311 1.48 28.18 15.37
CA ARG A 311 1.18 28.82 16.67
C ARG A 311 -0.32 29.03 16.89
N PHE A 312 -1.04 29.47 15.86
CA PHE A 312 -2.48 29.73 15.95
C PHE A 312 -3.29 28.44 16.25
N VAL A 313 -2.82 27.26 15.83
CA VAL A 313 -3.50 25.99 16.15
C VAL A 313 -3.30 25.64 17.62
N THR A 314 -2.10 25.92 18.17
CA THR A 314 -1.84 25.79 19.61
C THR A 314 -2.72 26.74 20.42
N GLU A 315 -2.91 27.99 19.98
CA GLU A 315 -3.81 28.94 20.64
C GLU A 315 -5.27 28.45 20.63
N LEU A 316 -5.76 27.94 19.50
CA LEU A 316 -7.10 27.33 19.40
C LEU A 316 -7.25 26.10 20.29
N TYR A 317 -6.20 25.27 20.38
CA TYR A 317 -6.17 24.10 21.26
C TYR A 317 -6.30 24.50 22.73
N VAL A 318 -5.51 25.48 23.19
CA VAL A 318 -5.56 25.99 24.57
C VAL A 318 -6.94 26.57 24.86
N GLN A 319 -7.49 27.39 23.95
CA GLN A 319 -8.84 27.94 24.10
C GLN A 319 -9.89 26.82 24.23
N PHE A 320 -9.85 25.82 23.34
CA PHE A 320 -10.77 24.69 23.38
C PHE A 320 -10.66 23.90 24.70
N ARG A 321 -9.45 23.68 25.20
CA ARG A 321 -9.19 23.01 26.48
C ARG A 321 -9.73 23.81 27.68
N CYS A 322 -9.54 25.13 27.67
CA CYS A 322 -10.12 26.02 28.69
C CYS A 322 -11.65 25.90 28.73
N ASP A 323 -12.29 25.90 27.57
CA ASP A 323 -13.75 25.92 27.47
C ASP A 323 -14.39 24.57 27.87
N THR A 324 -13.68 23.45 27.64
CA THR A 324 -14.26 22.10 27.75
C THR A 324 -13.83 21.32 29.00
N MET A 325 -12.61 21.53 29.50
CA MET A 325 -12.04 20.61 30.51
C MET A 325 -11.67 21.28 31.83
N TRP A 326 -11.45 22.59 31.88
CA TRP A 326 -11.05 23.28 33.10
C TRP A 326 -12.14 24.20 33.65
N PRO A 327 -12.27 24.30 34.99
CA PRO A 327 -13.04 25.37 35.60
C PRO A 327 -12.49 26.73 35.15
N ALA A 328 -13.37 27.68 34.81
CA ALA A 328 -13.01 28.96 34.19
C ALA A 328 -11.92 29.78 34.93
N TYR A 329 -11.68 29.52 36.22
CA TYR A 329 -10.71 30.26 37.03
C TYR A 329 -9.24 29.80 36.90
N THR A 330 -8.97 28.55 36.49
CA THR A 330 -7.57 28.08 36.33
C THR A 330 -6.98 28.49 34.99
N CYS A 331 -7.80 28.59 33.94
CA CYS A 331 -7.25 28.79 32.60
C CYS A 331 -6.63 30.17 32.36
N GLN A 332 -7.08 31.21 33.06
CA GLN A 332 -6.65 32.58 32.76
C GLN A 332 -5.20 32.87 33.17
N ASN A 333 -4.69 32.22 34.22
CA ASN A 333 -3.32 32.41 34.68
C ASN A 333 -2.32 31.50 33.94
N ASP A 334 -2.66 30.24 33.74
CA ASP A 334 -1.74 29.26 33.15
C ASP A 334 -1.62 29.41 31.63
N ALA A 335 -2.72 29.70 30.92
CA ALA A 335 -2.68 29.95 29.48
C ALA A 335 -1.87 31.22 29.14
N PHE A 336 -1.98 32.26 29.97
CA PHE A 336 -1.23 33.49 29.76
C PHE A 336 0.28 33.28 30.01
N GLN A 337 0.66 32.53 31.04
CA GLN A 337 2.06 32.21 31.31
C GLN A 337 2.67 31.29 30.23
N ALA A 338 1.94 30.28 29.77
CA ALA A 338 2.42 29.39 28.71
C ALA A 338 2.63 30.14 27.38
N ILE A 339 1.72 31.05 27.02
CA ILE A 339 1.87 31.91 25.83
C ILE A 339 3.07 32.86 25.98
N GLN A 340 3.34 33.37 27.19
CA GLN A 340 4.50 34.23 27.45
C GLN A 340 5.83 33.45 27.35
N GLN A 341 5.90 32.21 27.83
CA GLN A 341 7.10 31.38 27.75
C GLN A 341 7.43 30.89 26.35
N ALA A 342 6.42 30.78 25.46
CA ALA A 342 6.62 30.37 24.07
C ALA A 342 7.05 31.53 23.12
N ARG A 343 7.15 32.76 23.62
CA ARG A 343 7.63 33.94 22.87
C ARG A 343 9.14 34.09 22.95
#